data_AF-U3TD81-F1
#
_entry.id   AF-U3TD81-F1
#
_cell.length_a   1.000
_cell.length_b   1.000
_cell.length_c   1.000
_cell.angle_alpha   90.00
_cell.angle_beta   90.00
_cell.angle_gamma   90.00
#
_symmetry.space_group_name_H-M   'P 1'
#
loop_
_entity.id
_entity.type
_entity.pdbx_description
1 polymer ?
#
loop_
_entity_poly.entity_id
_entity_poly.type
_entity_poly.pdbx_seq_one_letter_code
_entity_poly.pdbx_strand_id
1 'polypeptide(L)'
;MDSWFGVELSPGANREEIVRKLLSAFADEWVAGYYYMYTAMAVKGPHAETIAEIFMKEAQEEIGKHARMIAERLQDFDVDPPRDFARLYEISGCKYPQLPEDPYDVDGFIIAAVKAEICAIKAYKDLFDLTHGVDPATEELAEDLLRDEVRHRTEMVNLLTKDGIERLRRELG
;
A
#
# COMPACT_ATOMS: atom_id res chain seq x y z
N MET A 1 -11.07 -23.98 24.47
CA MET A 1 -10.87 -22.87 25.43
C MET A 1 -11.38 -21.65 24.72
N ASP A 2 -12.55 -21.17 25.13
CA ASP A 2 -13.22 -20.04 24.54
C ASP A 2 -12.37 -18.78 24.76
N SER A 3 -11.84 -18.20 23.69
CA SER A 3 -11.06 -16.98 23.76
C SER A 3 -12.00 -15.82 24.07
N TRP A 4 -11.88 -15.27 25.28
CA TRP A 4 -12.53 -14.01 25.70
C TRP A 4 -12.11 -12.77 24.87
N PHE A 5 -11.25 -12.94 23.86
CA PHE A 5 -10.71 -11.92 22.97
C PHE A 5 -10.86 -12.27 21.46
N GLY A 6 -11.76 -13.20 21.10
CA GLY A 6 -11.85 -13.67 19.72
C GLY A 6 -12.58 -12.68 18.80
N VAL A 7 -12.01 -12.41 17.62
CA VAL A 7 -12.74 -11.77 16.51
C VAL A 7 -14.02 -12.55 16.22
N GLU A 8 -15.17 -11.87 16.23
CA GLU A 8 -16.45 -12.44 15.85
C GLU A 8 -16.54 -12.56 14.33
N LEU A 9 -16.07 -13.68 13.80
CA LEU A 9 -16.22 -14.03 12.39
C LEU A 9 -17.54 -14.75 12.14
N SER A 10 -18.23 -14.38 11.05
CA SER A 10 -19.45 -15.08 10.63
C SER A 10 -19.11 -16.42 9.97
N PRO A 11 -20.07 -17.38 9.92
CA PRO A 11 -19.88 -18.65 9.23
C PRO A 11 -19.42 -18.45 7.77
N GLY A 12 -18.37 -19.18 7.36
CA GLY A 12 -17.78 -19.06 6.02
C GLY A 12 -16.53 -18.17 5.95
N ALA A 13 -16.22 -17.40 6.99
CA ALA A 13 -14.96 -16.67 7.08
C ALA A 13 -13.76 -17.63 7.10
N ASN A 14 -12.72 -17.28 6.34
CA ASN A 14 -11.43 -17.96 6.40
C ASN A 14 -10.41 -17.10 7.16
N ARG A 15 -10.33 -17.29 8.48
CA ARG A 15 -9.42 -16.54 9.35
C ARG A 15 -7.97 -16.59 8.87
N GLU A 16 -7.49 -17.76 8.47
CA GLU A 16 -6.08 -17.95 8.05
C GLU A 16 -5.77 -17.16 6.79
N GLU A 17 -6.70 -17.13 5.83
CA GLU A 17 -6.58 -16.34 4.61
C GLU A 17 -6.59 -14.83 4.89
N ILE A 18 -7.53 -14.38 5.74
CA ILE A 18 -7.66 -12.96 6.13
C ILE A 18 -6.36 -12.48 6.80
N VAL A 19 -5.89 -13.21 7.81
CA VAL A 19 -4.63 -12.89 8.51
C VAL A 19 -3.45 -12.88 7.53
N ARG A 20 -3.39 -13.83 6.59
CA ARG A 20 -2.32 -13.86 5.59
C ARG A 20 -2.34 -12.63 4.68
N LYS A 21 -3.52 -12.19 4.23
CA LYS A 21 -3.65 -10.97 3.42
C LYS A 21 -3.31 -9.71 4.23
N LEU A 22 -3.72 -9.63 5.49
CA LEU A 22 -3.37 -8.52 6.38
C LEU A 22 -1.85 -8.44 6.63
N LEU A 23 -1.18 -9.58 6.84
CA LEU A 23 0.28 -9.61 6.98
C LEU A 23 1.00 -9.18 5.69
N SER A 24 0.49 -9.59 4.53
CA SER A 24 1.00 -9.14 3.22
C SER A 24 0.80 -7.64 3.05
N ALA A 25 -0.40 -7.12 3.30
CA ALA A 25 -0.74 -5.71 3.17
C ALA A 25 0.10 -4.85 4.13
N PHE A 26 0.26 -5.27 5.40
CA PHE A 26 1.17 -4.59 6.33
C PHE A 26 2.58 -4.47 5.77
N ALA A 27 3.09 -5.53 5.16
CA ALA A 27 4.41 -5.49 4.53
C ALA A 27 4.45 -4.62 3.28
N ASP A 28 3.38 -4.60 2.49
CA ASP A 28 3.22 -3.71 1.34
C ASP A 28 3.30 -2.23 1.79
N GLU A 29 2.67 -1.85 2.90
CA GLU A 29 2.73 -0.48 3.44
C GLU A 29 4.14 -0.05 3.86
N TRP A 30 4.93 -0.95 4.44
CA TRP A 30 6.32 -0.65 4.79
C TRP A 30 7.23 -0.53 3.56
N VAL A 31 7.01 -1.40 2.58
CA VAL A 31 7.70 -1.30 1.28
C VAL A 31 7.32 0.01 0.58
N ALA A 32 6.04 0.40 0.66
CA ALA A 32 5.51 1.63 0.10
C ALA A 32 6.12 2.87 0.75
N GLY A 33 6.04 2.97 2.07
CA GLY A 33 6.63 4.06 2.83
C GLY A 33 8.14 4.20 2.56
N TYR A 34 8.87 3.09 2.41
CA TYR A 34 10.30 3.16 2.07
C TYR A 34 10.56 3.70 0.67
N TYR A 35 9.86 3.24 -0.39
CA TYR A 35 10.12 3.73 -1.74
C TYR A 35 9.63 5.18 -1.91
N TYR A 36 8.53 5.58 -1.27
CA TYR A 36 8.04 6.95 -1.26
C TYR A 36 9.06 7.89 -0.60
N MET A 37 9.54 7.52 0.59
CA MET A 37 10.57 8.28 1.31
C MET A 37 11.87 8.36 0.50
N TYR A 38 12.34 7.26 -0.08
CA TYR A 38 13.52 7.24 -0.94
C TYR A 38 13.38 8.20 -2.11
N THR A 39 12.24 8.15 -2.81
CA THR A 39 11.96 9.03 -3.96
C THR A 39 11.99 10.50 -3.55
N ALA A 40 11.38 10.84 -2.42
CA ALA A 40 11.41 12.21 -1.89
C ALA A 40 12.84 12.72 -1.62
N MET A 41 13.75 11.83 -1.21
CA MET A 41 15.15 12.18 -0.94
C MET A 41 16.03 12.18 -2.20
N ALA A 42 15.65 11.42 -3.23
CA ALA A 42 16.49 11.16 -4.40
C ALA A 42 16.15 12.03 -5.62
N VAL A 43 14.89 12.47 -5.76
CA VAL A 43 14.39 13.18 -6.94
C VAL A 43 15.13 14.51 -7.15
N LYS A 44 15.45 14.81 -8.42
CA LYS A 44 16.12 16.05 -8.84
C LYS A 44 15.41 16.67 -10.03
N GLY A 45 15.68 17.95 -10.24
CA GLY A 45 15.19 18.71 -11.39
C GLY A 45 14.21 19.82 -11.01
N PRO A 46 13.58 20.43 -12.01
CA PRO A 46 12.54 21.44 -11.79
C PRO A 46 11.42 20.88 -10.92
N HIS A 47 10.92 21.68 -9.97
CA HIS A 47 9.84 21.29 -9.04
C HIS A 47 10.16 20.10 -8.11
N ALA A 48 11.42 19.66 -8.02
CA ALA A 48 11.81 18.55 -7.17
C ALA A 48 11.44 18.74 -5.68
N GLU A 49 11.48 19.98 -5.17
CA GLU A 49 11.05 20.29 -3.80
C GLU A 49 9.55 19.97 -3.58
N THR A 50 8.69 20.41 -4.50
CA THR A 50 7.24 20.10 -4.43
C THR A 50 6.97 18.60 -4.58
N ILE A 51 7.67 17.92 -5.49
CA ILE A 51 7.53 16.47 -5.66
C ILE A 51 8.01 15.75 -4.39
N ALA A 52 9.13 16.17 -3.80
CA ALA A 52 9.65 15.60 -2.58
C ALA A 52 8.69 15.76 -1.40
N GLU A 53 8.06 16.92 -1.25
CA GLU A 53 7.04 17.15 -0.21
C GLU A 53 5.84 16.21 -0.37
N ILE A 54 5.34 16.02 -1.59
CA ILE A 54 4.22 15.11 -1.87
C ILE A 54 4.62 13.67 -1.53
N PHE A 55 5.75 13.19 -2.04
CA PHE A 55 6.21 11.81 -1.78
C PHE A 55 6.52 11.58 -0.30
N MET A 56 7.04 12.58 0.42
CA MET A 56 7.27 12.47 1.86
C MET A 56 5.95 12.41 2.65
N LYS A 57 4.92 13.16 2.22
CA LYS A 57 3.58 13.09 2.80
C LYS A 57 2.99 11.69 2.63
N GLU A 58 3.06 11.12 1.43
CA GLU A 58 2.53 9.77 1.19
C GLU A 58 3.30 8.72 2.00
N ALA A 59 4.65 8.80 2.07
CA ALA A 59 5.43 7.92 2.95
C ALA A 59 4.99 7.94 4.42
N GLN A 60 4.56 9.10 4.92
CA GLN A 60 4.05 9.25 6.27
C GLN A 60 2.62 8.69 6.41
N GLU A 61 1.79 8.78 5.37
CA GLU A 61 0.46 8.20 5.36
C GLU A 61 0.53 6.66 5.37
N GLU A 62 1.36 6.04 4.52
CA GLU A 62 1.49 4.56 4.47
C GLU A 62 1.88 3.99 5.83
N ILE A 63 2.92 4.55 6.47
CA ILE A 63 3.44 4.01 7.72
C ILE A 63 2.60 4.48 8.92
N GLY A 64 2.26 5.77 8.99
CA GLY A 64 1.62 6.38 10.16
C GLY A 64 0.12 6.09 10.26
N LYS A 65 -0.53 5.82 9.13
CA LYS A 65 -1.97 5.54 9.03
C LYS A 65 -2.22 4.10 8.61
N HIS A 66 -1.83 3.70 7.40
CA HIS A 66 -2.26 2.42 6.84
C HIS A 66 -1.64 1.22 7.56
N ALA A 67 -0.32 1.16 7.68
CA ALA A 67 0.38 0.11 8.41
C ALA A 67 -0.10 0.01 9.86
N ARG A 68 -0.41 1.16 10.50
CA ARG A 68 -0.96 1.19 11.86
C ARG A 68 -2.37 0.58 11.92
N MET A 69 -3.28 0.97 11.02
CA MET A 69 -4.63 0.42 10.96
C MET A 69 -4.62 -1.10 10.73
N ILE A 70 -3.73 -1.58 9.85
CA ILE A 70 -3.57 -3.02 9.59
C ILE A 70 -2.97 -3.74 10.81
N ALA A 71 -1.98 -3.14 11.48
CA ALA A 71 -1.41 -3.71 12.70
C ALA A 71 -2.44 -3.81 13.83
N GLU A 72 -3.25 -2.77 14.03
CA GLU A 72 -4.36 -2.79 14.99
C GLU A 72 -5.31 -3.95 14.66
N ARG A 73 -5.64 -4.16 13.38
CA ARG A 73 -6.50 -5.28 12.98
C ARG A 73 -5.83 -6.65 13.16
N LEU A 74 -4.53 -6.77 12.93
CA LEU A 74 -3.77 -7.99 13.21
C LEU A 74 -3.81 -8.33 14.72
N GLN A 75 -3.75 -7.33 15.59
CA GLN A 75 -3.85 -7.51 17.04
C GLN A 75 -5.24 -7.98 17.49
N ASP A 76 -6.32 -7.55 16.83
CA ASP A 76 -7.66 -8.13 17.09
C ASP A 76 -7.67 -9.64 16.86
N PHE A 77 -6.89 -10.11 15.88
CA PHE A 77 -6.69 -11.53 15.61
C PHE A 77 -5.68 -12.20 16.54
N ASP A 78 -5.10 -11.52 17.54
CA ASP A 78 -4.00 -12.03 18.37
C ASP A 78 -2.78 -12.43 17.52
N VAL A 79 -2.47 -11.64 16.49
CA VAL A 79 -1.33 -11.82 15.57
C VAL A 79 -0.44 -10.59 15.61
N ASP A 80 0.85 -10.80 15.88
CA ASP A 80 1.85 -9.74 15.84
C ASP A 80 2.33 -9.47 14.42
N PRO A 81 2.57 -8.19 14.05
CA PRO A 81 3.30 -7.85 12.86
C PRO A 81 4.71 -8.48 12.83
N PRO A 82 5.32 -8.67 11.65
CA PRO A 82 6.66 -9.24 11.55
C PRO A 82 7.71 -8.46 12.37
N ARG A 83 8.48 -9.19 13.18
CA ARG A 83 9.56 -8.60 14.00
C ARG A 83 10.83 -8.24 13.21
N ASP A 84 11.02 -8.90 12.07
CA ASP A 84 12.20 -8.71 11.21
C ASP A 84 11.80 -7.93 9.95
N PHE A 85 12.55 -6.87 9.66
CA PHE A 85 12.34 -6.06 8.47
C PHE A 85 12.54 -6.87 7.18
N ALA A 86 13.47 -7.83 7.16
CA ALA A 86 13.69 -8.69 6.00
C ALA A 86 12.43 -9.49 5.64
N ARG A 87 11.63 -9.86 6.65
CA ARG A 87 10.39 -10.60 6.46
C ARG A 87 9.33 -9.78 5.72
N LEU A 88 9.32 -8.45 5.90
CA LEU A 88 8.38 -7.57 5.18
C LEU A 88 8.58 -7.70 3.66
N TYR A 89 9.84 -7.63 3.20
CA TYR A 89 10.13 -7.78 1.78
C TYR A 89 9.74 -9.16 1.22
N GLU A 90 9.94 -10.21 2.00
CA GLU A 90 9.56 -11.58 1.62
C GLU A 90 8.05 -11.73 1.40
N ILE A 91 7.24 -11.19 2.32
CA ILE A 91 5.79 -11.40 2.34
C ILE A 91 4.98 -10.32 1.61
N SER A 92 5.59 -9.18 1.28
CA SER A 92 4.97 -8.14 0.47
C SER A 92 4.41 -8.73 -0.83
N GLY A 93 3.15 -8.45 -1.13
CA GLY A 93 2.46 -8.88 -2.34
C GLY A 93 2.80 -8.00 -3.54
N CYS A 94 2.93 -6.69 -3.32
CA CYS A 94 3.19 -5.71 -4.38
C CYS A 94 4.66 -5.56 -4.76
N LYS A 95 5.57 -6.01 -3.88
CA LYS A 95 7.03 -5.94 -4.04
C LYS A 95 7.54 -4.50 -4.20
N TYR A 96 8.85 -4.35 -4.02
CA TYR A 96 9.51 -3.06 -4.22
C TYR A 96 9.48 -2.69 -5.71
N PRO A 97 8.98 -1.50 -6.08
CA PRO A 97 8.88 -1.10 -7.47
C PRO A 97 10.27 -0.84 -8.08
N GLN A 98 10.41 -1.07 -9.37
CA GLN A 98 11.62 -0.66 -10.08
C GLN A 98 11.60 0.88 -10.23
N LEU A 99 12.55 1.54 -9.57
CA LEU A 99 12.75 2.98 -9.66
C LEU A 99 13.74 3.33 -10.79
N PRO A 100 13.64 4.52 -11.41
CA PRO A 100 14.59 4.95 -12.43
C PRO A 100 16.00 5.15 -11.85
N GLU A 101 17.03 4.86 -12.66
CA GLU A 101 18.44 5.12 -12.28
C GLU A 101 18.80 6.60 -12.35
N ASP A 102 18.19 7.35 -13.28
CA ASP A 102 18.40 8.78 -13.42
C ASP A 102 17.54 9.55 -12.41
N PRO A 103 18.13 10.27 -11.43
CA PRO A 103 17.36 11.04 -10.46
C PRO A 103 16.59 12.22 -11.09
N TYR A 104 16.86 12.58 -12.35
CA TYR A 104 16.12 13.60 -13.09
C TYR A 104 14.90 13.05 -13.87
N ASP A 105 14.69 11.72 -13.89
CA ASP A 105 13.49 11.09 -14.48
C ASP A 105 12.29 11.15 -13.52
N VAL A 106 11.78 12.36 -13.30
CA VAL A 106 10.63 12.62 -12.38
C VAL A 106 9.39 11.82 -12.80
N ASP A 107 9.08 11.78 -14.10
CA ASP A 107 7.96 10.97 -14.61
C ASP A 107 8.17 9.47 -14.34
N GLY A 108 9.40 8.96 -14.45
CA GLY A 108 9.74 7.58 -14.10
C GLY A 108 9.42 7.23 -12.64
N PHE A 109 9.75 8.11 -11.70
CA PHE A 109 9.41 7.94 -10.29
C PHE A 109 7.89 7.95 -10.05
N ILE A 110 7.18 8.91 -10.66
CA ILE A 110 5.72 9.00 -10.53
C ILE A 110 5.03 7.78 -11.16
N ILE A 111 5.51 7.29 -12.30
CA ILE A 111 4.98 6.05 -12.93
C ILE A 111 5.19 4.84 -12.02
N ALA A 112 6.35 4.73 -11.35
CA ALA A 112 6.60 3.67 -10.39
C ALA A 112 5.61 3.71 -9.22
N ALA A 113 5.33 4.90 -8.67
CA ALA A 113 4.30 5.11 -7.66
C ALA A 113 2.91 4.70 -8.18
N VAL A 114 2.46 5.21 -9.33
CA VAL A 114 1.16 4.86 -9.92
C VAL A 114 0.96 3.35 -10.09
N LYS A 115 2.02 2.61 -10.45
CA LYS A 115 1.95 1.15 -10.56
C LYS A 115 1.84 0.44 -9.22
N ALA A 116 2.55 0.94 -8.21
CA ALA A 116 2.45 0.43 -6.84
C ALA A 116 1.03 0.63 -6.30
N GLU A 117 0.46 1.81 -6.50
CA GLU A 117 -0.94 2.14 -6.16
C GLU A 117 -1.95 1.22 -6.86
N ILE A 118 -1.75 0.90 -8.14
CA ILE A 118 -2.60 -0.07 -8.85
C ILE A 118 -2.55 -1.45 -8.18
N CYS A 119 -1.39 -1.85 -7.67
CA CYS A 119 -1.25 -3.10 -6.94
C CYS A 119 -1.95 -3.06 -5.58
N ALA A 120 -1.76 -1.97 -4.80
CA ALA A 120 -2.40 -1.79 -3.50
C ALA A 120 -3.94 -1.78 -3.61
N ILE A 121 -4.49 -1.06 -4.61
CA ILE A 121 -5.93 -1.08 -4.94
C ILE A 121 -6.44 -2.51 -5.17
N LYS A 122 -5.66 -3.33 -5.89
CA LYS A 122 -6.03 -4.73 -6.11
C LYS A 122 -5.97 -5.53 -4.80
N ALA A 123 -4.93 -5.34 -4.00
CA ALA A 123 -4.76 -6.03 -2.73
C ALA A 123 -5.94 -5.73 -1.77
N TYR A 124 -6.34 -4.47 -1.65
CA TYR A 124 -7.46 -4.06 -0.79
C TYR A 124 -8.82 -4.46 -1.34
N LYS A 125 -9.01 -4.43 -2.66
CA LYS A 125 -10.21 -5.00 -3.27
C LYS A 125 -10.32 -6.51 -3.01
N ASP A 126 -9.23 -7.24 -3.17
CA ASP A 126 -9.21 -8.68 -2.89
C ASP A 126 -9.41 -8.98 -1.38
N LEU A 127 -9.00 -8.09 -0.48
CA LEU A 127 -9.26 -8.20 0.95
C LEU A 127 -10.74 -7.92 1.26
N PHE A 128 -11.29 -6.85 0.70
CA PHE A 128 -12.72 -6.52 0.80
C PHE A 128 -13.60 -7.68 0.34
N ASP A 129 -13.35 -8.21 -0.86
CA ASP A 129 -14.13 -9.33 -1.42
C ASP A 129 -14.04 -10.59 -0.55
N LEU A 130 -12.88 -10.83 0.10
CA LEU A 130 -12.69 -11.96 1.01
C LEU A 130 -13.48 -11.81 2.32
N THR A 131 -13.61 -10.59 2.83
CA THR A 131 -14.21 -10.30 4.13
C THR A 131 -15.67 -9.91 4.05
N HIS A 132 -16.16 -9.60 2.85
CA HIS A 132 -17.51 -9.10 2.62
C HIS A 132 -18.59 -10.01 3.23
N GLY A 133 -19.36 -9.46 4.16
CA GLY A 133 -20.46 -10.16 4.83
C GLY A 133 -20.04 -11.28 5.78
N VAL A 134 -18.73 -11.51 5.97
CA VAL A 134 -18.20 -12.54 6.88
C VAL A 134 -17.31 -11.98 7.98
N ASP A 135 -16.72 -10.80 7.77
CA ASP A 135 -15.91 -10.06 8.74
C ASP A 135 -16.08 -8.54 8.52
N PRO A 136 -17.14 -7.93 9.09
CA PRO A 136 -17.47 -6.52 8.85
C PRO A 136 -16.37 -5.53 9.25
N ALA A 137 -15.57 -5.86 10.28
CA ALA A 137 -14.50 -4.98 10.75
C ALA A 137 -13.31 -4.96 9.79
N THR A 138 -12.91 -6.11 9.23
CA THR A 138 -11.87 -6.13 8.19
C THR A 138 -12.41 -5.61 6.84
N GLU A 139 -13.70 -5.79 6.57
CA GLU A 139 -14.36 -5.22 5.40
C GLU A 139 -14.29 -3.69 5.40
N GLU A 140 -14.70 -3.03 6.50
CA GLU A 140 -14.60 -1.58 6.66
C GLU A 140 -13.17 -1.07 6.55
N LEU A 141 -12.20 -1.78 7.17
CA LEU A 141 -10.78 -1.47 7.02
C LEU A 141 -10.34 -1.51 5.56
N ALA A 142 -10.73 -2.54 4.81
CA ALA A 142 -10.37 -2.68 3.40
C ALA A 142 -10.99 -1.58 2.53
N GLU A 143 -12.23 -1.16 2.82
CA GLU A 143 -12.87 -0.03 2.13
C GLU A 143 -12.14 1.29 2.38
N ASP A 144 -11.76 1.56 3.62
CA ASP A 144 -11.07 2.80 3.99
C ASP A 144 -9.69 2.89 3.33
N LEU A 145 -8.90 1.81 3.36
CA LEU A 145 -7.60 1.74 2.69
C LEU A 145 -7.77 1.84 1.17
N LEU A 146 -8.70 1.09 0.57
CA LEU A 146 -9.01 1.17 -0.86
C LEU A 146 -9.37 2.60 -1.31
N ARG A 147 -10.11 3.34 -0.49
CA ARG A 147 -10.46 4.74 -0.79
C ARG A 147 -9.22 5.63 -0.85
N ASP A 148 -8.27 5.44 0.07
CA ASP A 148 -7.02 6.19 0.08
C ASP A 148 -6.16 5.85 -1.12
N GLU A 149 -5.92 4.57 -1.43
CA GLU A 149 -5.11 4.18 -2.60
C GLU A 149 -5.69 4.71 -3.92
N VAL A 150 -7.02 4.72 -4.07
CA VAL A 150 -7.68 5.31 -5.26
C VAL A 150 -7.40 6.80 -5.36
N ARG A 151 -7.37 7.51 -4.22
CA ARG A 151 -7.02 8.94 -4.14
C ARG A 151 -5.54 9.13 -4.46
N HIS A 152 -4.64 8.41 -3.80
CA HIS A 152 -3.20 8.45 -3.99
C HIS A 152 -2.80 8.22 -5.44
N ARG A 153 -3.30 7.14 -6.07
CA ARG A 153 -3.14 6.91 -7.52
C ARG A 153 -3.55 8.11 -8.35
N THR A 154 -4.70 8.71 -8.05
CA THR A 154 -5.25 9.85 -8.81
C THR A 154 -4.37 11.08 -8.64
N GLU A 155 -3.91 11.35 -7.42
CA GLU A 155 -2.97 12.43 -7.11
C GLU A 155 -1.64 12.23 -7.86
N MET A 156 -1.07 11.02 -7.86
CA MET A 156 0.16 10.70 -8.59
C MET A 156 0.00 10.84 -10.10
N VAL A 157 -1.10 10.34 -10.69
CA VAL A 157 -1.38 10.51 -12.12
C VAL A 157 -1.46 11.99 -12.52
N ASN A 158 -1.98 12.86 -11.65
CA ASN A 158 -2.10 14.29 -11.93
C ASN A 158 -0.74 15.03 -11.93
N LEU A 159 0.33 14.41 -11.41
CA LEU A 159 1.68 14.96 -11.45
C LEU A 159 2.42 14.67 -12.76
N LEU A 160 1.95 13.70 -13.54
CA LEU A 160 2.62 13.28 -14.77
C LEU A 160 2.56 14.37 -15.85
N THR A 161 3.65 14.50 -16.59
CA THR A 161 3.62 15.25 -17.84
C THR A 161 2.79 14.52 -18.91
N LYS A 162 2.50 15.20 -20.03
CA LYS A 162 1.84 14.53 -21.18
C LYS A 162 2.66 13.33 -21.67
N ASP A 163 3.97 13.48 -21.75
CA ASP A 163 4.88 12.41 -22.18
C ASP A 163 4.91 11.28 -21.14
N GLY A 164 4.86 11.63 -19.85
CA GLY A 164 4.71 10.70 -18.72
C GLY A 164 3.41 9.87 -18.81
N ILE A 165 2.28 10.49 -19.12
CA ILE A 165 0.99 9.79 -19.35
C ILE A 165 1.09 8.83 -20.53
N GLU A 166 1.71 9.24 -21.63
CA GLU A 166 1.91 8.36 -22.80
C GLU A 166 2.83 7.18 -22.48
N ARG A 167 3.89 7.42 -21.70
CA ARG A 167 4.77 6.37 -21.19
C ARG A 167 4.02 5.39 -20.30
N LEU A 168 3.25 5.90 -19.33
CA LEU A 168 2.43 5.07 -18.45
C LEU A 168 1.48 4.16 -19.24
N ARG A 169 0.78 4.71 -20.24
CA ARG A 169 -0.13 3.93 -21.11
C ARG A 169 0.60 2.79 -21.80
N ARG A 170 1.74 3.06 -22.44
CA ARG A 170 2.57 2.03 -23.11
C ARG A 170 3.02 0.92 -22.15
N GLU A 171 3.31 1.28 -20.89
CA GLU A 171 3.77 0.32 -19.89
C GLU A 171 2.64 -0.50 -19.25
N LEU A 172 1.39 -0.04 -19.33
CA LEU A 172 0.20 -0.75 -18.81
C LEU A 172 -0.53 -1.59 -19.88
N GLY A 173 -0.33 -1.32 -21.18
CA GLY A 173 -0.96 -2.03 -22.30
C GLY A 173 -2.04 -1.20 -22.98
#